data_AF-A0A519X897-F1
#
_entry.id   AF-A0A519X897-F1
#
_cell.length_a   1.000
_cell.length_b   1.000
_cell.length_c   1.000
_cell.angle_alpha   90.00
_cell.angle_beta   90.00
_cell.angle_gamma   90.00
#
_symmetry.space_group_name_H-M   'P 1'
#
loop_
_entity.id
_entity.type
_entity.pdbx_description
1 polymer ?
#
loop_
_entity_poly.entity_id
_entity_poly.type
_entity_poly.pdbx_seq_one_letter_code
_entity_poly.pdbx_strand_id
1 'polypeptide(L)'
;MLSDYLNFQFDVQGKPINGFCMRIQDDFHETYAVIVDGYHSFCVWIDNTSTWRTSKNVAVEPTILQKIIAELSINKTGQLA
;
A
#
# COMPACT_ATOMS: atom_id res chain seq x y z
N MET A 1 -5.79 -19.37 -1.32
CA MET A 1 -6.11 -18.65 -0.05
C MET A 1 -6.17 -17.17 -0.40
N LEU A 2 -6.99 -16.34 0.25
CA LEU A 2 -7.11 -14.91 -0.04
C LEU A 2 -5.77 -14.17 0.20
N SER A 3 -4.86 -14.25 -0.76
CA SER A 3 -3.55 -13.57 -0.77
C SER A 3 -3.67 -12.07 -1.09
N ASP A 4 -4.90 -11.56 -1.13
CA ASP A 4 -5.19 -10.18 -1.50
C ASP A 4 -4.95 -9.21 -0.34
N TYR A 5 -4.87 -9.69 0.90
CA TYR A 5 -4.64 -8.83 2.07
C TYR A 5 -3.19 -8.87 2.53
N LEU A 6 -2.59 -7.69 2.65
CA LEU A 6 -1.28 -7.47 3.26
C LEU A 6 -1.45 -6.56 4.48
N ASN A 7 -1.40 -7.13 5.67
CA ASN A 7 -1.36 -6.35 6.91
C ASN A 7 0.01 -5.71 7.08
N PHE A 8 0.07 -4.49 7.61
CA PHE A 8 1.31 -3.83 7.98
C PHE A 8 1.19 -3.15 9.34
N GLN A 9 2.32 -3.11 10.04
CA GLN A 9 2.47 -2.39 11.30
C GLN A 9 3.90 -1.86 11.38
N PHE A 10 4.04 -0.55 11.60
CA PHE A 10 5.34 0.10 11.75
C PHE A 10 5.22 1.40 12.53
N ASP A 11 6.35 1.90 13.06
CA ASP A 11 6.38 3.17 13.78
C ASP A 11 6.81 4.34 12.88
N VAL A 12 6.16 5.49 13.02
CA VAL A 12 6.59 6.78 12.44
C VAL A 12 6.68 7.81 13.55
N GLN A 13 7.88 8.34 13.81
CA GLN A 13 8.12 9.33 14.86
C GLN A 13 7.61 8.91 16.25
N GLY A 14 7.73 7.62 16.58
CA GLY A 14 7.25 7.06 17.85
C GLY A 14 5.73 6.86 17.96
N LYS A 15 4.98 7.05 16.86
CA LYS A 15 3.57 6.70 16.76
C LYS A 15 3.40 5.38 16.00
N PRO A 16 2.67 4.41 16.55
CA PRO A 16 2.37 3.18 15.84
C PRO A 16 1.38 3.46 14.72
N ILE A 17 1.70 2.98 13.53
CA ILE A 17 0.83 3.00 12.36
C ILE A 17 0.45 1.56 12.05
N ASN A 18 -0.86 1.32 12.02
CA ASN A 18 -1.44 0.02 11.72
C ASN A 18 -2.38 0.15 10.53
N GLY A 19 -2.46 -0.91 9.75
CA GLY A 19 -3.36 -0.94 8.61
C GLY A 19 -3.18 -2.19 7.77
N PHE A 20 -3.84 -2.17 6.62
CA PHE A 20 -3.71 -3.23 5.64
C PHE A 20 -3.90 -2.69 4.23
N CYS A 21 -3.28 -3.39 3.29
CA CYS A 21 -3.53 -3.25 1.87
C CYS A 21 -4.41 -4.41 1.41
N MET A 22 -5.37 -4.13 0.56
CA MET A 22 -6.19 -5.13 -0.13
C MET A 22 -5.97 -4.97 -1.63
N ARG A 23 -5.43 -6.00 -2.29
CA ARG A 23 -5.30 -6.06 -3.74
C ARG A 23 -6.69 -6.07 -4.36
N ILE A 24 -6.93 -5.11 -5.24
CA ILE A 24 -8.11 -5.05 -6.08
C ILE A 24 -7.74 -5.77 -7.38
N GLN A 25 -8.54 -6.78 -7.73
CA GLN A 25 -8.44 -7.40 -9.05
C GLN A 25 -9.02 -6.43 -10.07
N ASP A 26 -8.14 -5.88 -10.89
CA ASP A 26 -8.47 -5.02 -12.02
C ASP A 26 -7.64 -5.49 -13.23
N ASP A 27 -8.23 -5.41 -14.42
CA ASP A 27 -7.63 -5.92 -15.66
C ASP A 27 -6.52 -5.00 -16.20
N PHE A 28 -6.40 -3.79 -15.64
CA PHE A 28 -5.49 -2.75 -16.15
C PHE A 28 -4.22 -2.60 -15.32
N HIS A 29 -4.36 -2.35 -14.02
CA HIS A 29 -3.23 -2.08 -13.14
C HIS A 29 -3.33 -2.89 -11.85
N GLU A 30 -2.18 -3.41 -11.38
CA GLU A 30 -2.10 -3.97 -10.04
C GLU A 30 -2.33 -2.85 -9.02
N THR A 31 -3.51 -2.90 -8.41
CA THR A 31 -4.05 -1.84 -7.54
C THR A 31 -4.30 -2.38 -6.15
N TYR A 32 -4.00 -1.59 -5.14
CA TYR A 32 -4.24 -1.89 -3.74
C TYR A 32 -5.08 -0.78 -3.12
N ALA A 33 -6.18 -1.15 -2.48
CA ALA A 33 -6.84 -0.30 -1.50
C ALA A 33 -6.01 -0.31 -0.22
N VAL A 34 -5.72 0.87 0.33
CA VAL A 34 -4.93 1.04 1.55
C VAL A 34 -5.82 1.60 2.63
N ILE A 35 -5.88 0.89 3.75
CA ILE A 35 -6.60 1.28 4.96
C ILE A 35 -5.56 1.49 6.05
N VAL A 36 -5.50 2.69 6.61
CA VAL A 36 -4.62 3.06 7.72
C VAL A 36 -5.49 3.58 8.86
N ASP A 37 -5.26 3.11 10.07
CA ASP A 37 -6.01 3.56 11.24
C ASP A 37 -5.88 5.08 11.43
N GLY A 38 -7.03 5.76 11.54
CA GLY A 38 -7.09 7.22 11.72
C GLY A 38 -6.95 8.05 10.44
N TYR A 39 -6.88 7.42 9.26
CA TYR A 39 -6.81 8.11 7.97
C TYR A 39 -7.93 7.68 7.02
N HIS A 40 -8.19 8.51 6.01
CA HIS A 40 -9.07 8.12 4.92
C HIS A 40 -8.41 7.05 4.04
N SER A 41 -9.19 6.05 3.63
CA SER A 41 -8.73 5.03 2.68
C SER A 41 -8.38 5.66 1.33
N PHE A 42 -7.35 5.13 0.69
CA PHE A 42 -6.90 5.57 -0.63
C PHE A 42 -6.39 4.38 -1.44
N CYS A 43 -6.11 4.59 -2.73
CA CYS A 43 -5.55 3.56 -3.59
C CYS A 43 -4.09 3.84 -3.93
N VAL A 44 -3.34 2.76 -4.06
CA VAL A 44 -1.95 2.73 -4.54
C VAL A 44 -1.89 1.72 -5.68
N TRP A 45 -1.27 2.06 -6.80
CA TRP A 45 -1.16 1.16 -7.95
C TRP A 45 0.19 1.31 -8.64
N ILE A 46 0.56 0.32 -9.45
CA ILE A 46 1.71 0.41 -10.34
C ILE A 46 1.20 0.77 -11.73
N ASP A 47 1.71 1.86 -12.31
CA ASP A 47 1.37 2.25 -13.68
C ASP A 47 2.14 1.41 -14.73
N ASN A 48 1.83 1.62 -16.01
CA ASN A 48 2.48 0.94 -17.13
C ASN A 48 4.01 1.19 -17.24
N THR A 49 4.55 2.14 -16.48
CA THR A 49 5.99 2.42 -16.41
C THR A 49 6.66 1.75 -15.22
N SER A 50 5.96 0.82 -14.55
CA SER A 50 6.40 0.17 -13.32
C SER A 50 6.64 1.16 -12.17
N THR A 51 5.95 2.31 -12.19
CA THR A 51 6.07 3.34 -11.16
C THR A 51 4.88 3.28 -10.20
N TRP A 52 5.14 3.33 -8.90
CA TRP A 52 4.10 3.45 -7.88
C TRP A 52 3.39 4.80 -7.96
N ARG A 53 2.06 4.76 -7.95
CA ARG A 53 1.16 5.91 -8.01
C ARG A 53 0.13 5.82 -6.91
N THR A 54 -0.46 6.95 -6.56
CA THR A 54 -1.44 7.07 -5.47
C THR A 54 -2.61 7.96 -5.86
N SER A 55 -3.73 7.83 -5.15
CA SER A 55 -4.89 8.69 -5.35
C SER A 55 -4.53 10.18 -5.20
N LYS A 56 -5.16 11.07 -5.97
CA LYS A 56 -4.77 12.51 -6.03
C LYS A 56 -4.75 13.24 -4.67
N ASN A 57 -5.59 12.82 -3.72
CA ASN A 57 -5.78 13.49 -2.43
C ASN A 57 -5.47 12.55 -1.25
N VAL A 58 -4.30 11.88 -1.27
CA VAL A 58 -3.88 11.08 -0.10
C VAL A 58 -3.59 12.03 1.07
N ALA A 59 -4.43 11.98 2.09
CA ALA A 59 -4.30 12.77 3.31
C ALA A 59 -3.46 12.05 4.39
N VAL A 60 -2.36 11.40 4.00
CA VAL A 60 -1.43 10.72 4.93
C VAL A 60 -0.05 11.36 4.85
N GLU A 61 0.73 11.25 5.92
CA GLU A 61 2.09 11.78 5.93
C GLU A 61 2.96 11.09 4.86
N PRO A 62 3.82 11.83 4.13
CA PRO A 62 4.67 11.27 3.09
C PRO A 62 5.53 10.07 3.56
N THR A 63 6.01 10.11 4.80
CA THR A 63 6.79 9.02 5.40
C THR A 63 5.97 7.74 5.60
N ILE A 64 4.70 7.87 5.99
CA ILE A 64 3.78 6.74 6.12
C ILE A 64 3.57 6.10 4.74
N LEU A 65 3.30 6.93 3.74
CA LEU A 65 3.08 6.47 2.37
C LEU A 65 4.31 5.73 1.80
N GLN A 66 5.51 6.28 2.00
CA GLN A 66 6.75 5.64 1.55
C GLN A 66 6.96 4.27 2.18
N LYS A 67 6.67 4.12 3.48
CA LYS A 67 6.77 2.83 4.18
C LYS A 67 5.76 1.81 3.64
N ILE A 68 4.52 2.22 3.40
CA ILE A 68 3.49 1.34 2.81
C ILE A 68 3.92 0.84 1.43
N ILE A 69 4.45 1.71 0.58
CA ILE A 69 4.94 1.34 -0.75
C ILE A 69 6.15 0.38 -0.64
N ALA A 70 7.03 0.58 0.33
CA ALA A 70 8.17 -0.33 0.58
C ALA A 70 7.69 -1.73 0.98
N GLU A 71 6.73 -1.83 1.91
CA GLU A 71 6.11 -3.11 2.30
C GLU A 71 5.47 -3.83 1.11
N LEU A 72 4.70 -3.12 0.30
CA LEU A 72 4.10 -3.67 -0.93
C LEU A 72 5.16 -4.17 -1.91
N SER A 73 6.26 -3.43 -2.07
CA SER A 73 7.36 -3.80 -2.98
C SER A 73 8.10 -5.05 -2.51
N ILE A 74 8.35 -5.19 -1.20
CA ILE A 74 9.00 -6.36 -0.60
C ILE A 74 8.11 -7.60 -0.80
N ASN A 75 6.82 -7.49 -0.47
CA ASN A 75 5.88 -8.61 -0.58
C ASN A 75 5.68 -9.05 -2.04
N LYS A 76 5.70 -8.11 -3.00
CA LYS A 76 5.70 -8.44 -4.42
C LYS A 76 6.97 -9.18 -4.86
N THR A 77 8.14 -8.77 -4.37
CA THR A 77 9.42 -9.39 -4.74
C THR A 77 9.57 -10.80 -4.14
N GLY A 78 9.07 -11.01 -2.93
CA GLY A 78 9.06 -12.33 -2.29
C GLY A 78 8.14 -13.36 -2.96
N GLN A 79 7.21 -12.94 -3.81
CA GLN A 79 6.35 -13.83 -4.61
C GLN A 79 6.98 -14.29 -5.93
N LEU A 80 8.17 -13.76 -6.30
CA LEU A 80 8.88 -14.08 -7.54
C LEU A 80 10.12 -15.00 -7.31
N ALA A 81 10.26 -15.57 -6.10
CA ALA A 81 11.34 -16.50 -5.73
C ALA A 81 10.84 -17.94 -5.59
#